data_AF-A0A3A8YFC5-F1
#
_entry.id   AF-A0A3A8YFC5-F1
#
_cell.length_a   1.000
_cell.length_b   1.000
_cell.length_c   1.000
_cell.angle_alpha   90.00
_cell.angle_beta   90.00
_cell.angle_gamma   90.00
#
_symmetry.space_group_name_H-M   'P 1'
#
loop_
_entity.id
_entity.type
_entity.pdbx_description
1 polymer ?
#
loop_
_entity_poly.entity_id
_entity_poly.type
_entity_poly.pdbx_seq_one_letter_code
_entity_poly.pdbx_strand_id
1 'polypeptide(L)'
;MALLTFSEFVNVLFPFLRNGESETQFIKMLTNQIMQGKPGAKTYDNKSRNPILNKSDRAIQYYFKGERFISQGDASIILSSCDRYKFEDYMRSQCSEDGLSQLKEEMVKCLPKGTIGEKCDIVSFCADLLVDILKDLASGKEDRRRKGDK
;
A
#
# COMPACT_ATOMS: atom_id res chain seq x y z
N MET A 1 12.22 -8.85 -2.66
CA MET A 1 11.89 -7.89 -3.75
C MET A 1 10.38 -7.91 -3.83
N ALA A 2 9.74 -6.75 -3.83
CA ALA A 2 8.30 -6.64 -3.92
C ALA A 2 7.81 -7.21 -5.25
N LEU A 3 6.77 -8.04 -5.20
CA LEU A 3 6.22 -8.69 -6.39
C LEU A 3 5.42 -7.74 -7.27
N LEU A 4 4.96 -6.62 -6.70
CA LEU A 4 4.24 -5.54 -7.37
C LEU A 4 4.88 -4.20 -7.01
N THR A 5 4.66 -3.20 -7.85
CA THR A 5 4.86 -1.79 -7.49
C THR A 5 3.75 -1.32 -6.55
N PHE A 6 3.95 -0.19 -5.86
CA PHE A 6 2.89 0.40 -5.02
C PHE A 6 1.62 0.69 -5.81
N SER A 7 1.77 1.24 -7.03
CA SER A 7 0.65 1.57 -7.91
C SER A 7 -0.17 0.34 -8.29
N GLU A 8 0.47 -0.74 -8.73
CA GLU A 8 -0.23 -1.97 -9.09
C GLU A 8 -0.97 -2.55 -7.88
N PHE A 9 -0.31 -2.60 -6.74
CA PHE A 9 -0.92 -3.11 -5.50
C PHE A 9 -2.17 -2.32 -5.08
N VAL A 10 -2.10 -0.99 -5.07
CA VAL A 10 -3.25 -0.16 -4.68
C VAL A 10 -4.38 -0.20 -5.70
N ASN A 11 -4.09 -0.34 -6.99
CA ASN A 11 -5.11 -0.48 -8.03
C ASN A 11 -5.89 -1.80 -7.87
N VAL A 12 -5.22 -2.89 -7.50
CA VAL A 12 -5.91 -4.17 -7.24
C VAL A 12 -6.80 -4.08 -6.00
N LEU A 13 -6.36 -3.39 -4.95
CA LEU A 13 -7.14 -3.24 -3.72
C LEU A 13 -8.31 -2.25 -3.83
N PHE A 14 -8.18 -1.24 -4.69
CA PHE A 14 -9.09 -0.10 -4.74
C PHE A 14 -10.58 -0.49 -4.93
N PRO A 15 -10.95 -1.40 -5.85
CA PRO A 15 -12.35 -1.81 -6.01
C PRO A 15 -12.98 -2.42 -4.75
N PHE A 16 -12.16 -3.06 -3.91
CA PHE A 16 -12.62 -3.83 -2.75
C PHE A 16 -12.58 -3.02 -1.46
N LEU A 17 -11.62 -2.10 -1.31
CA LEU A 17 -11.35 -1.42 -0.05
C LEU A 17 -11.64 0.09 -0.07
N ARG A 18 -11.98 0.69 -1.22
CA ARG A 18 -12.17 2.14 -1.29
C ARG A 18 -13.32 2.66 -0.44
N ASN A 19 -14.36 1.84 -0.18
CA ASN A 19 -15.54 2.25 0.58
C ASN A 19 -16.13 3.62 0.17
N GLY A 20 -16.24 3.86 -1.15
CA GLY A 20 -16.74 5.13 -1.72
C GLY A 20 -15.73 6.28 -1.82
N GLU A 21 -14.51 6.10 -1.30
CA GLU A 21 -13.46 7.12 -1.33
C GLU A 21 -12.88 7.37 -2.74
N SER A 22 -12.36 8.58 -2.93
CA SER A 22 -11.55 8.90 -4.11
C SER A 22 -10.20 8.20 -4.07
N GLU A 23 -9.50 8.12 -5.20
CA GLU A 23 -8.13 7.56 -5.29
C GLU A 23 -7.19 8.19 -4.26
N THR A 24 -7.26 9.51 -4.09
CA THR A 24 -6.37 10.24 -3.18
C THR A 24 -6.71 9.96 -1.72
N GLN A 25 -7.99 9.91 -1.36
CA GLN A 25 -8.42 9.57 -0.01
C GLN A 25 -8.12 8.11 0.33
N PHE A 26 -8.30 7.21 -0.64
CA PHE A 26 -7.94 5.81 -0.49
C PHE A 26 -6.46 5.62 -0.12
N ILE A 27 -5.54 6.28 -0.83
CA ILE A 27 -4.11 6.20 -0.52
C ILE A 27 -3.80 6.74 0.89
N LYS A 28 -4.41 7.86 1.29
CA LYS A 28 -4.26 8.43 2.63
C LYS A 28 -4.77 7.47 3.71
N MET A 29 -5.93 6.85 3.48
CA MET A 29 -6.51 5.86 4.37
C MET A 29 -5.62 4.62 4.47
N LEU A 30 -5.25 4.01 3.34
CA LEU A 30 -4.43 2.80 3.27
C LEU A 30 -3.12 2.98 4.06
N THR A 31 -2.46 4.12 3.87
CA THR A 31 -1.20 4.44 4.55
C THR A 31 -1.38 4.77 6.03
N ASN A 32 -2.56 5.24 6.46
CA ASN A 32 -2.90 5.35 7.87
C ASN A 32 -3.16 3.99 8.53
N GLN A 33 -3.76 3.05 7.79
CA GLN A 33 -4.13 1.74 8.34
C GLN A 33 -2.94 0.81 8.53
N ILE A 34 -1.89 0.96 7.70
CA ILE A 34 -0.63 0.24 7.89
C ILE A 34 0.29 0.89 8.94
N MET A 35 0.03 2.11 9.43
CA MET A 35 0.88 2.77 10.43
C MET A 35 0.34 2.63 11.86
N GLN A 36 1.23 2.37 12.81
CA GLN A 36 0.96 2.35 14.25
C GLN A 36 0.64 3.73 14.83
N GLY A 37 -0.09 3.73 15.95
CA GLY A 37 -0.37 4.93 16.72
C GLY A 37 -1.34 5.88 16.01
N LYS A 38 -1.03 7.19 16.04
CA LYS A 38 -1.87 8.28 15.53
C LYS A 38 -1.24 8.90 14.27
N PRO A 39 -1.33 8.27 13.09
CA PRO A 39 -0.66 8.75 11.87
C PRO A 39 -1.14 10.14 11.41
N GLY A 40 -2.38 10.52 11.73
CA GLY A 40 -2.92 11.86 11.49
C GLY A 40 -2.46 12.94 12.49
N ALA A 41 -1.84 12.56 13.62
CA ALA A 41 -1.38 13.52 14.60
C ALA A 41 -0.23 14.38 14.06
N LYS A 42 -0.17 15.63 14.52
CA LYS A 42 0.90 16.55 14.15
C LYS A 42 2.17 16.30 14.95
N THR A 43 3.30 16.45 14.29
CA THR A 43 4.64 16.55 14.86
C THR A 43 4.92 17.99 15.29
N TYR A 44 6.07 18.23 15.95
CA TYR A 44 6.46 19.56 16.40
C TYR A 44 6.61 20.57 15.25
N ASP A 45 6.97 20.11 14.05
CA ASP A 45 7.05 20.93 12.83
C ASP A 45 5.70 21.06 12.08
N ASN A 46 4.58 20.79 12.75
CA ASN A 46 3.20 20.89 12.23
C ASN A 46 2.91 20.00 11.01
N LYS A 47 3.73 18.96 10.78
CA LYS A 47 3.48 17.94 9.76
C LYS A 47 2.73 16.76 10.36
N SER A 48 1.93 16.08 9.56
CA SER A 48 1.32 14.82 9.98
C SER A 48 2.39 13.73 10.05
N ARG A 49 2.29 12.83 11.05
CA ARG A 49 3.22 11.70 11.20
C ARG A 49 3.23 10.77 9.98
N ASN A 50 2.06 10.55 9.36
CA ASN A 50 1.99 9.95 8.04
C ASN A 50 2.42 10.99 6.99
N PRO A 51 3.56 10.79 6.30
CA PRO A 51 4.09 11.76 5.36
C PRO A 51 3.19 11.97 4.13
N ILE A 52 2.34 10.99 3.80
CA ILE A 52 1.42 11.06 2.67
C ILE A 52 0.35 12.13 2.89
N LEU A 53 -0.08 12.34 4.14
CA LEU A 53 -1.06 13.38 4.50
C LEU A 53 -0.51 14.81 4.29
N ASN A 54 0.80 14.96 4.16
CA ASN A 54 1.45 16.25 3.90
C ASN A 54 1.64 16.53 2.40
N LYS A 55 1.24 15.60 1.52
CA LYS A 55 1.37 15.75 0.06
C LYS A 55 0.11 16.40 -0.52
N SER A 56 0.27 17.10 -1.65
CA SER A 56 -0.86 17.58 -2.41
C SER A 56 -1.62 16.43 -3.05
N ASP A 57 -2.92 16.59 -3.27
CA ASP A 57 -3.75 15.57 -3.91
C ASP A 57 -3.23 15.19 -5.30
N ARG A 58 -2.68 16.14 -6.06
CA ARG A 58 -2.02 15.86 -7.34
C ARG A 58 -0.84 14.91 -7.20
N ALA A 59 0.00 15.09 -6.17
CA ALA A 59 1.13 14.21 -5.94
C ALA A 59 0.68 12.80 -5.55
N ILE A 60 -0.40 12.70 -4.75
CA ILE A 60 -0.98 11.42 -4.34
C ILE A 60 -1.62 10.70 -5.53
N GLN A 61 -2.30 11.44 -6.41
CA GLN A 61 -2.85 10.88 -7.63
C GLN A 61 -1.76 10.30 -8.53
N TYR A 62 -0.59 10.93 -8.61
CA TYR A 62 0.56 10.36 -9.32
C TYR A 62 1.08 9.06 -8.69
N TYR A 63 0.94 8.86 -7.37
CA TYR A 63 1.25 7.58 -6.73
C TYR A 63 0.27 6.49 -7.14
N PHE A 64 -1.02 6.82 -7.18
CA PHE A 64 -2.07 5.89 -7.59
C PHE A 64 -1.95 5.47 -9.06
N LYS A 65 -1.55 6.40 -9.95
CA LYS A 65 -1.33 6.13 -11.38
C LYS A 65 0.02 5.51 -11.72
N GLY A 66 0.94 5.46 -10.76
CA GLY A 66 2.32 5.01 -10.99
C GLY A 66 3.19 5.99 -11.78
N GLU A 67 2.74 7.22 -12.01
CA GLU A 67 3.52 8.27 -12.67
C GLU A 67 4.66 8.80 -11.79
N ARG A 68 4.50 8.68 -10.46
CA ARG A 68 5.50 9.03 -9.45
C ARG A 68 5.48 7.98 -8.34
N PHE A 69 6.63 7.74 -7.72
CA PHE A 69 6.73 6.89 -6.54
C PHE A 69 6.71 7.70 -5.24
N ILE A 70 6.26 7.05 -4.17
CA ILE A 70 6.50 7.54 -2.81
C ILE A 70 8.02 7.66 -2.62
N SER A 71 8.46 8.80 -2.07
CA SER A 71 9.90 9.03 -1.92
C SER A 71 10.51 8.03 -0.93
N GLN A 72 11.81 7.75 -1.08
CA GLN A 72 12.54 6.86 -0.17
C GLN A 72 12.38 7.28 1.30
N GLY A 73 12.44 8.58 1.58
CA GLY A 73 12.28 9.13 2.93
C GLY A 73 10.86 8.92 3.47
N ASP A 74 9.82 9.22 2.67
CA ASP A 74 8.44 9.01 3.09
C ASP A 74 8.16 7.52 3.34
N ALA A 75 8.64 6.63 2.45
CA ALA A 75 8.49 5.18 2.61
C ALA A 75 9.21 4.67 3.87
N SER A 76 10.40 5.19 4.17
CA SER A 76 11.14 4.84 5.39
C SER A 76 10.37 5.21 6.66
N ILE A 77 9.73 6.38 6.68
CA ILE A 77 8.90 6.83 7.80
C ILE A 77 7.71 5.88 7.99
N ILE A 78 6.97 5.57 6.91
CA ILE A 78 5.84 4.64 6.97
C ILE A 78 6.30 3.28 7.50
N LEU A 79 7.36 2.72 6.90
CA LEU A 79 7.94 1.42 7.25
C LEU A 79 8.37 1.33 8.72
N SER A 80 8.98 2.40 9.27
CA SER A 80 9.44 2.44 10.66
C SER A 80 8.31 2.32 11.70
N SER A 81 7.06 2.53 11.26
CA SER A 81 5.87 2.45 12.10
C SER A 81 4.85 1.45 11.57
N CYS A 82 5.27 0.49 10.73
CA CYS A 82 4.34 -0.47 10.13
C CYS A 82 3.69 -1.38 11.18
N ASP A 83 2.37 -1.52 11.07
CA ASP A 83 1.55 -2.49 11.78
C ASP A 83 0.82 -3.37 10.76
N ARG A 84 1.33 -4.58 10.56
CA ARG A 84 0.67 -5.53 9.67
C ARG A 84 -0.70 -5.93 10.21
N TYR A 85 -0.80 -6.22 11.51
CA TYR A 85 -2.04 -6.69 12.13
C TYR A 85 -3.15 -5.64 12.06
N LYS A 86 -2.84 -4.37 12.31
CA LYS A 86 -3.82 -3.28 12.14
C LYS A 86 -4.35 -3.20 10.69
N PHE A 87 -3.48 -3.38 9.71
CA PHE A 87 -3.88 -3.38 8.31
C PHE A 87 -4.72 -4.61 7.96
N GLU A 88 -4.36 -5.77 8.48
CA GLU A 88 -5.13 -7.00 8.34
C GLU A 88 -6.55 -6.85 8.93
N ASP A 89 -6.65 -6.33 10.16
CA ASP A 89 -7.92 -6.03 10.83
C ASP A 89 -8.77 -5.09 10.00
N TYR A 90 -8.16 -4.04 9.45
CA TYR A 90 -8.84 -3.12 8.54
C TYR A 90 -9.39 -3.86 7.31
N MET A 91 -8.58 -4.67 6.62
CA MET A 91 -9.03 -5.42 5.45
C MET A 91 -10.20 -6.36 5.77
N ARG A 92 -10.12 -7.10 6.89
CA ARG A 92 -11.20 -7.99 7.34
C ARG A 92 -12.46 -7.23 7.73
N SER A 93 -12.32 -6.00 8.24
CA SER A 93 -13.48 -5.17 8.60
C SER A 93 -14.18 -4.54 7.39
N GLN A 94 -13.45 -4.28 6.30
CA GLN A 94 -13.98 -3.58 5.13
C GLN A 94 -14.46 -4.52 4.02
N CYS A 95 -13.94 -5.74 3.97
CA CYS A 95 -14.21 -6.67 2.89
C CYS A 95 -14.97 -7.89 3.40
N SER A 96 -16.09 -8.24 2.73
CA SER A 96 -16.79 -9.50 2.99
C SER A 96 -15.94 -10.70 2.57
N GLU A 97 -16.30 -11.91 3.02
CA GLU A 97 -15.60 -13.14 2.62
C GLU A 97 -15.60 -13.36 1.10
N ASP A 98 -16.73 -13.06 0.43
CA ASP A 98 -16.82 -13.09 -1.04
C ASP A 98 -15.91 -12.05 -1.68
N GLY A 99 -15.83 -10.85 -1.12
CA GLY A 99 -14.95 -9.78 -1.59
C GLY A 99 -13.47 -10.16 -1.45
N LEU A 100 -13.08 -10.81 -0.34
CA LEU A 100 -11.73 -11.33 -0.14
C LEU A 100 -11.40 -12.46 -1.13
N SER A 101 -12.38 -13.30 -1.47
CA SER A 101 -12.21 -14.35 -2.48
C SER A 101 -11.98 -13.75 -3.88
N GLN A 102 -12.76 -12.75 -4.26
CA GLN A 102 -12.56 -12.02 -5.53
C GLN A 102 -11.23 -11.25 -5.55
N LEU A 103 -10.86 -10.61 -4.45
CA LEU A 103 -9.55 -9.95 -4.31
C LEU A 103 -8.40 -10.95 -4.51
N LYS A 104 -8.54 -12.18 -3.98
CA LYS A 104 -7.56 -13.24 -4.17
C LYS A 104 -7.42 -13.61 -5.65
N GLU A 105 -8.54 -13.73 -6.38
CA GLU A 105 -8.52 -13.99 -7.82
C GLU A 105 -7.84 -12.86 -8.61
N GLU A 106 -8.13 -11.60 -8.30
CA GLU A 106 -7.48 -10.46 -8.95
C GLU A 106 -5.97 -10.41 -8.63
N MET A 107 -5.57 -10.67 -7.39
CA MET A 107 -4.16 -10.76 -7.03
C MET A 107 -3.44 -11.88 -7.77
N VAL A 108 -4.07 -13.06 -7.94
CA VAL A 108 -3.49 -14.18 -8.70
C VAL A 108 -3.24 -13.79 -10.17
N LYS A 109 -4.07 -12.95 -10.77
CA LYS A 109 -3.89 -12.48 -12.15
C LYS A 109 -2.68 -11.54 -12.29
N CYS A 110 -2.39 -10.75 -11.26
CA CYS A 110 -1.30 -9.78 -11.25
C CYS A 110 0.05 -10.38 -10.85
N LEU A 111 0.07 -11.57 -10.25
CA LEU A 111 1.27 -12.17 -9.67
C LEU A 111 1.79 -13.36 -10.51
N PRO A 112 3.09 -13.69 -10.42
CA PRO A 112 3.64 -14.89 -11.03
C PRO A 112 2.88 -16.15 -10.59
N LYS A 113 2.67 -17.08 -11.53
CA LYS A 113 1.97 -18.35 -11.24
C LYS A 113 2.63 -19.08 -10.07
N GLY A 114 1.80 -19.58 -9.15
CA GLY A 114 2.26 -20.30 -7.95
C GLY A 114 2.63 -19.43 -6.76
N THR A 115 2.56 -18.10 -6.88
CA THR A 115 2.84 -17.17 -5.75
C THR A 115 1.84 -17.35 -4.62
N ILE A 116 0.54 -17.36 -4.94
CA ILE A 116 -0.55 -17.52 -3.97
C ILE A 116 -1.00 -18.98 -3.99
N GLY A 117 -0.77 -19.68 -2.89
CA GLY A 117 -1.23 -21.05 -2.69
C GLY A 117 -2.72 -21.15 -2.36
N GLU A 118 -3.27 -22.35 -2.47
CA GLU A 118 -4.70 -22.63 -2.22
C GLU A 118 -5.12 -22.21 -0.80
N LYS A 119 -4.30 -22.55 0.22
CA LYS A 119 -4.53 -22.20 1.63
C LYS A 119 -3.99 -20.82 2.05
N CYS A 120 -3.58 -19.99 1.10
CA CYS A 120 -3.05 -18.67 1.41
C CYS A 120 -4.17 -17.76 1.94
N ASP A 121 -3.94 -17.18 3.12
CA ASP A 121 -4.73 -16.09 3.67
C ASP A 121 -4.37 -14.80 2.93
N ILE A 122 -5.30 -14.36 2.08
CA ILE A 122 -5.07 -13.21 1.19
C ILE A 122 -4.84 -11.92 1.97
N VAL A 123 -5.42 -11.80 3.17
CA VAL A 123 -5.30 -10.59 3.98
C VAL A 123 -3.88 -10.45 4.51
N SER A 124 -3.35 -11.47 5.17
CA SER A 124 -1.97 -11.46 5.67
C SER A 124 -0.96 -11.37 4.51
N PHE A 125 -1.24 -12.02 3.38
CA PHE A 125 -0.42 -11.88 2.17
C PHE A 125 -0.36 -10.42 1.67
N CYS A 126 -1.50 -9.73 1.59
CA CYS A 126 -1.54 -8.32 1.20
C CYS A 126 -0.79 -7.42 2.20
N ALA A 127 -0.88 -7.69 3.50
CA ALA A 127 -0.13 -6.95 4.52
C ALA A 127 1.39 -7.13 4.36
N ASP A 128 1.85 -8.36 4.16
CA ASP A 128 3.26 -8.65 3.90
C ASP A 128 3.75 -8.03 2.59
N LEU A 129 2.93 -8.10 1.52
CA LEU A 129 3.26 -7.50 0.23
C LEU A 129 3.40 -5.97 0.32
N LEU A 130 2.50 -5.29 1.04
CA LEU A 130 2.61 -3.85 1.28
C LEU A 130 3.91 -3.50 2.03
N VAL A 131 4.26 -4.29 3.04
CA VAL A 131 5.53 -4.11 3.77
C VAL A 131 6.73 -4.30 2.85
N ASP A 132 6.72 -5.30 1.98
CA ASP A 132 7.80 -5.54 1.03
C ASP A 132 7.93 -4.44 -0.03
N ILE A 133 6.80 -3.90 -0.50
CA ILE A 133 6.76 -2.69 -1.35
C ILE A 133 7.43 -1.52 -0.62
N LEU A 134 7.06 -1.28 0.64
CA LEU A 134 7.64 -0.20 1.44
C LEU A 134 9.14 -0.40 1.68
N LYS A 135 9.62 -1.62 1.88
CA LYS A 135 11.07 -1.94 1.98
C LYS A 135 11.81 -1.64 0.67
N ASP A 136 11.24 -2.01 -0.49
CA ASP A 136 11.87 -1.74 -1.77
C ASP A 136 11.91 -0.23 -2.08
N LEU A 137 10.85 0.51 -1.74
CA LEU A 137 10.83 1.98 -1.82
C LEU A 137 11.84 2.63 -0.87
N ALA A 138 11.88 2.21 0.40
CA ALA A 138 12.78 2.75 1.43
C ALA A 138 14.26 2.44 1.16
N SER A 139 14.56 1.39 0.38
CA SER A 139 15.92 1.05 -0.05
C SER A 139 16.30 1.58 -1.44
N GLY A 140 15.42 2.39 -2.06
CA GLY A 140 15.64 2.96 -3.39
C GLY A 140 15.78 1.90 -4.50
N LYS A 141 15.27 0.69 -4.29
CA LYS A 141 15.29 -0.38 -5.30
C LYS A 141 14.31 -0.13 -6.44
N GLU A 142 13.20 0.55 -6.14
CA GLU A 142 12.19 0.88 -7.14
C GLU A 142 12.72 1.84 -8.23
N ASP A 143 13.53 2.83 -7.84
CA ASP A 143 14.18 3.74 -8.80
C ASP A 143 15.23 3.01 -9.67
N ARG A 144 15.80 1.91 -9.18
CA ARG A 144 16.72 1.06 -9.95
C ARG A 144 15.99 0.17 -10.95
N ARG A 145 14.80 -0.36 -10.63
CA ARG A 145 13.98 -1.12 -11.58
C ARG A 145 13.70 -0.30 -12.84
N ARG A 146 13.28 0.97 -12.68
CA ARG A 146 13.01 1.87 -13.81
C ARG A 146 14.23 2.15 -14.70
N LYS A 147 15.43 2.21 -14.12
CA LYS A 147 16.67 2.47 -14.87
C LYS A 147 17.21 1.23 -15.60
N GLY A 148 16.81 0.03 -15.17
CA GLY A 148 17.17 -1.24 -15.83
C GLY A 148 16.22 -1.65 -16.96
N ASP A 149 14.98 -1.13 -16.97
CA ASP A 149 13.99 -1.34 -18.04
C ASP A 149 14.07 -0.29 -19.19
N LYS A 150 15.17 0.48 -19.27
CA LYS A 150 15.45 1.43 -20.35
C LYS A 150 16.73 1.05 -21.09
#